data_AF-W7KMU6-F1
#
_entry.id   AF-W7KMU6-F1
#
_cell.length_a   1.000
_cell.length_b   1.000
_cell.length_c   1.000
_cell.angle_alpha   90.00
_cell.angle_beta   90.00
_cell.angle_gamma   90.00
#
_symmetry.space_group_name_H-M   'P 1'
#
loop_
_entity.id
_entity.type
_entity.pdbx_description
1 polymer ?
#
loop_
_entity_poly.entity_id
_entity_poly.type
_entity_poly.pdbx_seq_one_letter_code
_entity_poly.pdbx_strand_id
1 'polypeptide(L)'
;MLSKMKMVIFWAVIAYPATWFLQVVFKIPIFNEYKEILGLFYTAFYSWWDWMLIALFSYLVTRDIINIKYETMEKIRSTRLVTEMERWIETPYIPPIMAYYLINPPQAVSTDIRIVVDNRFYQRVITFFRDRIYINASFSSLDPLERDSNIKNIGYKDLATLIAAFSFVLGWFGAITLTDPSKWVYGWERFSIPLVLYLSLYTSMKLQAIMEMRYSKLDKVLTKHFGEAEPHYRWREFFPDQPKGEILLLAWRAECEKRQRYTNMLHGGHMEVQQYTNPALAPYPYPSQELPHWIDELDNYYADKMDLMANSEPKTIPLKKKNKQQNNVVNFKRK
;
A
#
# COMPACT_ATOMS: atom_id res chain seq x y z
N MET A 1 -8.08 19.74 -23.89
CA MET A 1 -7.81 21.08 -23.33
C MET A 1 -6.68 21.81 -24.07
N LEU A 2 -5.51 21.18 -24.28
CA LEU A 2 -4.40 21.75 -25.08
C LEU A 2 -4.80 22.24 -26.49
N SER A 3 -5.66 21.50 -27.20
CA SER A 3 -6.16 21.88 -28.54
C SER A 3 -6.94 23.20 -28.51
N LYS A 4 -7.80 23.42 -27.50
CA LYS A 4 -8.58 24.65 -27.34
C LYS A 4 -7.69 25.85 -27.00
N MET A 5 -6.69 25.66 -26.14
CA MET A 5 -5.75 26.72 -25.75
C MET A 5 -4.86 27.16 -26.92
N LYS A 6 -4.39 26.22 -27.73
CA LYS A 6 -3.69 26.51 -28.99
C LYS A 6 -4.57 27.29 -29.97
N MET A 7 -5.85 26.94 -30.07
CA MET A 7 -6.80 27.63 -30.93
C MET A 7 -7.03 29.08 -30.46
N VAL A 8 -7.17 29.31 -29.15
CA VAL A 8 -7.32 30.66 -28.57
C VAL A 8 -6.09 31.52 -28.84
N ILE A 9 -4.88 30.98 -28.64
CA ILE A 9 -3.63 31.71 -28.94
C ILE A 9 -3.52 32.01 -30.43
N PHE A 10 -3.83 31.04 -31.29
CA PHE A 10 -3.83 31.21 -32.74
C PHE A 10 -4.78 32.32 -33.20
N TRP A 11 -6.02 32.32 -32.69
CA TRP A 11 -7.00 33.36 -33.00
C TRP A 11 -6.59 34.74 -32.46
N ALA A 12 -5.96 34.81 -31.28
CA ALA A 12 -5.43 36.07 -30.74
C ALA A 12 -4.29 36.64 -31.60
N VAL A 13 -3.38 35.80 -32.09
CA VAL A 13 -2.29 36.22 -32.98
C VAL A 13 -2.83 36.73 -34.32
N ILE A 14 -3.88 36.12 -34.87
CA ILE A 14 -4.53 36.57 -36.12
C ILE A 14 -5.38 37.82 -35.92
N ALA A 15 -6.06 37.94 -34.78
CA ALA A 15 -6.89 39.10 -34.45
C ALA A 15 -6.07 40.39 -34.38
N TYR A 16 -4.78 40.32 -34.01
CA TYR A 16 -3.90 41.49 -33.91
C TYR A 16 -3.71 42.25 -35.24
N PRO A 17 -3.21 41.65 -36.34
CA PRO A 17 -3.12 42.34 -37.63
C PRO A 17 -4.50 42.62 -38.25
N ALA A 18 -5.50 41.76 -38.02
CA ALA A 18 -6.85 41.95 -38.57
C ALA A 18 -7.54 43.18 -37.98
N THR A 19 -7.50 43.36 -36.66
CA THR A 19 -8.07 44.54 -36.00
C THR A 19 -7.30 45.81 -36.35
N TRP A 20 -5.96 45.73 -36.49
CA TRP A 20 -5.14 46.84 -36.97
C TRP A 20 -5.56 47.29 -38.37
N PHE A 21 -5.70 46.35 -39.31
CA PHE A 21 -6.14 46.64 -40.68
C PHE A 21 -7.53 47.26 -40.72
N LEU A 22 -8.48 46.72 -39.93
CA LEU A 22 -9.83 47.29 -39.81
C LEU A 22 -9.82 48.72 -39.27
N GLN A 23 -8.97 49.04 -38.30
CA GLN A 23 -8.83 50.41 -37.81
C GLN A 23 -8.22 51.35 -38.87
N VAL A 24 -7.25 50.89 -39.65
CA VAL A 24 -6.63 51.70 -40.71
C VAL A 24 -7.61 51.98 -41.85
N VAL A 25 -8.41 50.99 -42.27
CA VAL A 25 -9.34 51.11 -43.41
C VAL A 25 -10.65 51.78 -43.02
N PHE A 26 -11.26 51.37 -41.91
CA PHE A 26 -12.60 51.81 -41.52
C PHE A 26 -12.58 52.93 -40.45
N LYS A 27 -11.40 53.31 -39.94
CA LYS A 27 -11.21 54.34 -38.90
C LYS A 27 -11.96 54.08 -37.59
N ILE A 28 -12.38 52.83 -37.34
CA ILE A 28 -13.03 52.41 -36.09
C ILE A 28 -11.94 52.02 -35.08
N PRO A 29 -11.95 52.50 -33.82
CA PRO A 29 -10.86 52.30 -32.85
C PRO A 29 -10.77 50.88 -32.24
N ILE A 30 -11.18 49.84 -32.98
CA ILE A 30 -11.23 48.44 -32.53
C ILE A 30 -9.83 47.92 -32.14
N PHE A 31 -8.77 48.35 -32.83
CA PHE A 31 -7.40 47.92 -32.51
C PHE A 31 -6.89 48.55 -31.22
N ASN A 32 -7.28 49.79 -30.91
CA ASN A 32 -6.91 50.43 -29.65
C ASN A 32 -7.55 49.70 -28.46
N GLU A 33 -8.84 49.39 -28.53
CA GLU A 33 -9.53 48.60 -27.49
C GLU A 33 -8.92 47.20 -27.35
N TYR A 34 -8.66 46.52 -28.46
CA TYR A 34 -8.02 45.20 -28.45
C TYR A 34 -6.61 45.22 -27.85
N LYS A 35 -5.82 46.26 -28.17
CA LYS A 35 -4.47 46.47 -27.60
C LYS A 35 -4.53 46.76 -26.10
N GLU A 36 -5.51 47.54 -25.64
CA GLU A 36 -5.72 47.77 -24.20
C GLU A 36 -6.09 46.49 -23.47
N ILE A 37 -6.99 45.69 -24.03
CA ILE A 37 -7.36 44.38 -23.48
C ILE A 37 -6.13 43.46 -23.41
N LEU A 38 -5.35 43.35 -24.49
CA LEU A 38 -4.09 42.60 -24.46
C LEU A 38 -3.08 43.14 -23.45
N GLY A 39 -3.00 44.47 -23.30
CA GLY A 39 -2.18 45.14 -22.30
C GLY A 39 -2.59 44.78 -20.88
N LEU A 40 -3.89 44.77 -20.58
CA LEU A 40 -4.45 44.33 -19.30
C LEU A 40 -4.16 42.86 -19.01
N PHE A 41 -4.28 41.99 -20.02
CA PHE A 41 -3.91 40.58 -19.87
C PHE A 41 -2.42 40.39 -19.64
N TYR A 42 -1.57 41.13 -20.35
CA TYR A 42 -0.12 41.09 -20.18
C TYR A 42 0.29 41.57 -18.79
N THR A 43 -0.23 42.70 -18.31
CA THR A 43 0.09 43.22 -16.97
C THR A 43 -0.43 42.28 -15.88
N ALA A 44 -1.63 41.72 -16.03
CA ALA A 44 -2.16 40.73 -15.10
C ALA A 44 -1.28 39.47 -15.07
N PHE A 45 -0.90 38.93 -16.24
CA PHE A 45 -0.05 37.74 -16.34
C PHE A 45 1.35 38.00 -15.77
N TYR A 46 1.95 39.12 -16.12
CA TYR A 46 3.28 39.52 -15.62
C TYR A 46 3.26 39.83 -14.12
N SER A 47 2.13 40.24 -13.55
CA SER A 47 2.02 40.49 -12.10
C SER A 47 1.84 39.22 -11.28
N TRP A 48 1.39 38.12 -11.90
CA TRP A 48 1.06 36.86 -11.23
C TRP A 48 1.81 35.63 -11.77
N TRP A 49 2.85 35.84 -12.58
CA TRP A 49 3.58 34.75 -13.26
C TRP A 49 4.20 33.76 -12.28
N ASP A 50 4.65 34.26 -11.12
CA ASP A 50 5.21 33.50 -10.02
C ASP A 50 4.19 32.53 -9.42
N TRP A 51 2.96 32.99 -9.19
CA TRP A 51 1.86 32.16 -8.75
C TRP A 51 1.44 31.13 -9.79
N MET A 52 1.49 31.48 -11.08
CA MET A 52 1.27 30.52 -12.15
C MET A 52 2.33 29.40 -12.15
N LEU A 53 3.60 29.74 -11.91
CA LEU A 53 4.66 28.75 -11.75
C LEU A 53 4.46 27.91 -10.48
N ILE A 54 4.14 28.51 -9.35
CA ILE A 54 3.85 27.78 -8.10
C ILE A 54 2.70 26.80 -8.31
N ALA A 55 1.63 27.21 -8.98
CA ALA A 55 0.49 26.35 -9.29
C ALA A 55 0.89 25.20 -10.23
N LEU A 56 1.67 25.49 -11.29
CA LEU A 56 2.16 24.49 -12.22
C LEU A 56 3.06 23.46 -11.53
N PHE A 57 4.07 23.92 -10.78
CA PHE A 57 4.96 23.04 -10.04
C PHE A 57 4.21 22.22 -8.98
N SER A 58 3.29 22.85 -8.25
CA SER A 58 2.41 22.17 -7.29
C SER A 58 1.62 21.06 -7.96
N TYR A 59 1.04 21.31 -9.13
CA TYR A 59 0.34 20.27 -9.90
C TYR A 59 1.28 19.14 -10.33
N LEU A 60 2.45 19.47 -10.88
CA LEU A 60 3.42 18.48 -11.36
C LEU A 60 3.92 17.57 -10.24
N VAL A 61 4.23 18.10 -9.05
CA VAL A 61 4.72 17.30 -7.92
C VAL A 61 3.60 16.51 -7.22
N THR A 62 2.34 16.94 -7.32
CA THR A 62 1.20 16.28 -6.64
C THR A 62 0.36 15.38 -7.54
N ARG A 63 0.57 15.39 -8.87
CA ARG A 63 -0.25 14.63 -9.83
C ARG A 63 -0.43 13.16 -9.46
N ASP A 64 0.64 12.52 -9.01
CA ASP A 64 0.69 11.08 -8.73
C ASP A 64 0.70 10.79 -7.21
N ILE A 65 0.31 11.77 -6.37
CA ILE A 65 0.39 11.66 -4.90
C ILE A 65 -0.46 10.52 -4.33
N ILE A 66 -1.55 10.16 -5.01
CA ILE A 66 -2.42 9.06 -4.58
C ILE A 66 -1.68 7.71 -4.59
N ASN A 67 -0.67 7.54 -5.45
CA ASN A 67 0.11 6.30 -5.51
C ASN A 67 0.86 6.06 -4.20
N ILE A 68 1.26 7.11 -3.48
CA ILE A 68 1.90 7.01 -2.17
C ILE A 68 0.99 6.30 -1.15
N LYS A 69 -0.33 6.58 -1.21
CA LYS A 69 -1.32 5.88 -0.39
C LYS A 69 -1.32 4.39 -0.73
N TYR A 70 -1.48 4.05 -2.01
CA TYR A 70 -1.58 2.66 -2.46
C TYR A 70 -0.31 1.84 -2.21
N GLU A 71 0.87 2.39 -2.49
CA GLU A 71 2.15 1.73 -2.20
C GLU A 71 2.32 1.46 -0.71
N THR A 72 1.92 2.42 0.14
CA THR A 72 1.97 2.26 1.60
C THR A 72 1.00 1.18 2.08
N MET A 73 -0.21 1.15 1.52
CA MET A 73 -1.20 0.13 1.84
C MET A 73 -0.69 -1.27 1.45
N GLU A 74 -0.11 -1.42 0.26
CA GLU A 74 0.49 -2.67 -0.22
C GLU A 74 1.65 -3.12 0.66
N LYS A 75 2.54 -2.18 1.04
CA LYS A 75 3.65 -2.46 1.96
C LYS A 75 3.15 -2.95 3.32
N ILE A 76 2.20 -2.25 3.94
CA ILE A 76 1.63 -2.65 5.24
C ILE A 76 0.93 -4.01 5.13
N ARG A 77 0.17 -4.24 4.06
CA ARG A 77 -0.50 -5.53 3.78
C ARG A 77 0.52 -6.66 3.66
N SER A 78 1.61 -6.43 2.95
CA SER A 78 2.67 -7.42 2.78
C SER A 78 3.42 -7.71 4.07
N THR A 79 3.78 -6.69 4.86
CA THR A 79 4.44 -6.90 6.15
C THR A 79 3.52 -7.65 7.10
N ARG A 80 2.22 -7.27 7.15
CA ARG A 80 1.24 -7.94 8.00
C ARG A 80 1.09 -9.42 7.69
N LEU A 81 1.05 -9.79 6.41
CA LEU A 81 1.00 -11.20 6.02
C LEU A 81 2.18 -11.94 6.65
N VAL A 82 3.40 -11.43 6.51
CA VAL A 82 4.61 -12.07 7.05
C VAL A 82 4.56 -12.16 8.57
N THR A 83 4.21 -11.09 9.27
CA THR A 83 4.14 -11.11 10.74
C THR A 83 3.07 -12.07 11.25
N GLU A 84 1.93 -12.19 10.56
CA GLU A 84 0.91 -13.21 10.90
C GLU A 84 1.42 -14.63 10.57
N MET A 85 2.16 -14.84 9.48
CA MET A 85 2.79 -16.15 9.22
C MET A 85 3.78 -16.56 10.33
N GLU A 86 4.54 -15.60 10.84
CA GLU A 86 5.50 -15.80 11.95
C GLU A 86 4.75 -16.07 13.26
N ARG A 87 3.67 -15.34 13.53
CA ARG A 87 2.87 -15.48 14.75
C ARG A 87 2.26 -16.88 14.91
N TRP A 88 1.84 -17.49 13.81
CA TRP A 88 1.17 -18.79 13.79
C TRP A 88 2.12 -19.97 13.47
N ILE A 89 3.43 -19.73 13.32
CA ILE A 89 4.39 -20.75 12.85
C ILE A 89 4.47 -21.99 13.73
N GLU A 90 4.27 -21.83 15.04
CA GLU A 90 4.37 -22.90 16.03
C GLU A 90 3.04 -23.63 16.27
N THR A 91 1.98 -23.25 15.55
CA THR A 91 0.63 -23.78 15.71
C THR A 91 0.25 -24.75 14.59
N PRO A 92 -0.69 -25.68 14.83
CA PRO A 92 -1.20 -26.57 13.77
C PRO A 92 -2.17 -25.87 12.80
N TYR A 93 -2.39 -24.57 12.95
CA TYR A 93 -3.44 -23.82 12.24
C TYR A 93 -2.88 -22.97 11.10
N ILE A 94 -3.71 -22.70 10.11
CA ILE A 94 -3.44 -21.71 9.07
C ILE A 94 -3.75 -20.33 9.65
N PRO A 95 -2.85 -19.33 9.52
CA PRO A 95 -3.16 -17.98 9.94
C PRO A 95 -4.47 -17.47 9.31
N PRO A 96 -5.39 -16.87 10.08
CA PRO A 96 -6.70 -16.43 9.59
C PRO A 96 -6.63 -15.51 8.36
N ILE A 97 -5.67 -14.58 8.34
CA ILE A 97 -5.46 -13.67 7.21
C ILE A 97 -5.08 -14.42 5.94
N MET A 98 -4.29 -15.48 6.07
CA MET A 98 -3.85 -16.31 4.96
C MET A 98 -5.02 -17.15 4.45
N ALA A 99 -5.76 -17.81 5.35
CA ALA A 99 -6.99 -18.53 5.01
C ALA A 99 -7.97 -17.64 4.23
N TYR A 100 -8.16 -16.39 4.69
CA TYR A 100 -9.00 -15.42 4.00
C TYR A 100 -8.48 -15.10 2.60
N TYR A 101 -7.18 -14.84 2.43
CA TYR A 101 -6.59 -14.51 1.13
C TYR A 101 -6.51 -15.70 0.16
N LEU A 102 -6.48 -16.93 0.65
CA LEU A 102 -6.54 -18.13 -0.18
C LEU A 102 -7.93 -18.29 -0.83
N ILE A 103 -8.99 -18.09 -0.04
CA ILE A 103 -10.38 -18.22 -0.48
C ILE A 103 -10.88 -16.95 -1.20
N ASN A 104 -10.35 -15.78 -0.83
CA ASN A 104 -10.69 -14.48 -1.42
C ASN A 104 -9.42 -13.81 -1.96
N PRO A 105 -9.01 -14.15 -3.20
CA PRO A 105 -7.74 -13.71 -3.75
C PRO A 105 -7.62 -12.17 -3.77
N PRO A 106 -6.67 -11.60 -3.01
CA PRO A 106 -6.53 -10.17 -2.84
C PRO A 106 -6.15 -9.51 -4.18
N GLN A 107 -6.91 -8.48 -4.54
CA GLN A 107 -6.61 -7.62 -5.69
C GLN A 107 -5.59 -6.55 -5.29
N ALA A 108 -4.98 -5.88 -6.27
CA ALA A 108 -4.20 -4.68 -6.00
C ALA A 108 -5.08 -3.62 -5.32
N VAL A 109 -4.51 -2.87 -4.39
CA VAL A 109 -5.21 -1.75 -3.75
C VAL A 109 -5.39 -0.58 -4.74
N SER A 110 -4.48 -0.43 -5.70
CA SER A 110 -4.57 0.57 -6.76
C SER A 110 -5.65 0.20 -7.79
N THR A 111 -6.29 1.22 -8.36
CA THR A 111 -7.24 1.09 -9.47
C THR A 111 -6.55 1.12 -10.84
N ASP A 112 -5.25 1.42 -10.91
CA ASP A 112 -4.49 1.39 -12.15
C ASP A 112 -4.34 -0.05 -12.64
N ILE A 113 -4.89 -0.33 -13.82
CA ILE A 113 -4.86 -1.65 -14.46
C ILE A 113 -3.43 -2.18 -14.63
N ARG A 114 -2.43 -1.33 -14.86
CA ARG A 114 -1.02 -1.75 -14.98
C ARG A 114 -0.52 -2.33 -13.66
N ILE A 115 -0.80 -1.64 -12.56
CA ILE A 115 -0.45 -2.09 -11.21
C ILE A 115 -1.24 -3.35 -10.82
N VAL A 116 -2.50 -3.46 -11.24
CA VAL A 116 -3.35 -4.64 -10.99
C VAL A 116 -2.78 -5.89 -11.67
N VAL A 117 -2.37 -5.77 -12.93
CA VAL A 117 -1.84 -6.88 -13.74
C VAL A 117 -0.49 -7.38 -13.22
N ASP A 118 0.37 -6.47 -12.75
CA ASP A 118 1.70 -6.79 -12.22
C ASP A 118 1.71 -7.08 -10.71
N ASN A 119 0.55 -7.11 -10.04
CA ASN A 119 0.50 -7.33 -8.60
C ASN A 119 0.85 -8.78 -8.23
N ARG A 120 1.98 -8.96 -7.54
CA ARG A 120 2.49 -10.28 -7.10
C ARG A 120 2.10 -10.67 -5.68
N PHE A 121 1.18 -9.93 -5.04
CA PHE A 121 0.84 -10.21 -3.64
C PHE A 121 0.16 -11.57 -3.48
N TYR A 122 -0.80 -11.90 -4.35
CA TYR A 122 -1.44 -13.23 -4.29
C TYR A 122 -0.49 -14.37 -4.63
N GLN A 123 0.42 -14.17 -5.60
CA GLN A 123 1.50 -15.11 -5.89
C GLN A 123 2.31 -15.41 -4.62
N ARG A 124 2.65 -14.38 -3.82
CA ARG A 124 3.34 -14.56 -2.53
C ARG A 124 2.50 -15.35 -1.50
N VAL A 125 1.21 -15.08 -1.39
CA VAL A 125 0.29 -15.83 -0.50
C VAL A 125 0.29 -17.32 -0.85
N ILE A 126 0.14 -17.64 -2.14
CA ILE A 126 0.11 -19.02 -2.62
C ILE A 126 1.46 -19.72 -2.44
N THR A 127 2.58 -19.05 -2.69
CA THR A 127 3.90 -19.62 -2.43
C THR A 127 4.07 -19.98 -0.95
N PHE A 128 3.69 -19.08 -0.02
CA PHE A 128 3.75 -19.40 1.42
C PHE A 128 2.87 -20.59 1.81
N PHE A 129 1.70 -20.73 1.18
CA PHE A 129 0.82 -21.88 1.39
C PHE A 129 1.45 -23.18 0.91
N ARG A 130 1.90 -23.16 -0.34
CA ARG A 130 2.53 -24.30 -1.02
C ARG A 130 3.72 -24.82 -0.23
N ASP A 131 4.54 -23.94 0.31
CA ASP A 131 5.75 -24.29 1.06
C ASP A 131 5.44 -24.93 2.42
N ARG A 132 4.21 -24.84 2.94
CA ARG A 132 3.85 -25.31 4.30
C ARG A 132 2.80 -26.40 4.36
N ILE A 133 1.90 -26.49 3.36
CA ILE A 133 0.72 -27.36 3.41
C ILE A 133 1.06 -28.84 3.70
N TYR A 134 2.24 -29.31 3.28
CA TYR A 134 2.70 -30.70 3.49
C TYR A 134 3.87 -30.83 4.48
N ILE A 135 4.26 -29.77 5.18
CA ILE A 135 5.41 -29.77 6.11
C ILE A 135 4.96 -29.63 7.58
N ASN A 136 3.74 -29.17 7.84
CA ASN A 136 3.28 -28.78 9.18
C ASN A 136 2.72 -29.91 10.07
N ALA A 137 3.43 -31.03 10.18
CA ALA A 137 3.13 -32.03 11.21
C ALA A 137 3.67 -31.61 12.60
N SER A 138 4.77 -30.85 12.70
CA SER A 138 5.36 -30.50 13.99
C SER A 138 4.95 -29.10 14.49
N PHE A 139 3.98 -29.02 15.42
CA PHE A 139 3.66 -27.82 16.21
C PHE A 139 4.13 -27.93 17.67
N SER A 140 4.36 -26.81 18.36
CA SER A 140 4.80 -26.74 19.77
C SER A 140 3.79 -26.03 20.68
N SER A 141 2.85 -25.28 20.10
CA SER A 141 1.81 -24.54 20.82
C SER A 141 0.47 -24.69 20.13
N LEU A 142 -0.62 -24.59 20.89
CA LEU A 142 -1.97 -24.45 20.33
C LEU A 142 -2.34 -22.97 20.15
N ASP A 143 -1.80 -22.10 21.01
CA ASP A 143 -2.04 -20.68 20.95
C ASP A 143 -0.98 -19.98 20.08
N PRO A 144 -1.38 -19.06 19.19
CA PRO A 144 -0.45 -18.24 18.43
C PRO A 144 0.29 -17.26 19.36
N LEU A 145 1.46 -16.80 18.92
CA LEU A 145 2.19 -15.74 19.62
C LEU A 145 1.34 -14.45 19.73
N GLU A 146 1.72 -13.53 20.62
CA GLU A 146 1.04 -12.24 20.70
C GLU A 146 1.20 -11.46 19.39
N ARG A 147 0.14 -10.79 18.97
CA ARG A 147 0.12 -10.04 17.71
C ARG A 147 1.04 -8.83 17.79
N ASP A 148 1.88 -8.68 16.78
CA ASP A 148 2.78 -7.53 16.67
C ASP A 148 2.02 -6.19 16.64
N SER A 149 2.63 -5.16 17.24
CA SER A 149 2.09 -3.80 17.20
C SER A 149 1.97 -3.27 15.77
N ASN A 150 0.96 -2.43 15.52
CA ASN A 150 0.77 -1.75 14.22
C ASN A 150 2.03 -1.00 13.75
N ILE A 151 2.85 -0.51 14.69
CA ILE A 151 4.11 0.20 14.43
C ILE A 151 5.10 -0.69 13.68
N LYS A 152 5.22 -1.96 14.08
CA LYS A 152 6.12 -2.92 13.43
C LYS A 152 5.70 -3.19 11.98
N ASN A 153 4.39 -3.27 11.72
CA ASN A 153 3.83 -3.46 10.37
C ASN A 153 4.09 -2.28 9.42
N ILE A 154 4.12 -1.06 9.95
CA ILE A 154 4.43 0.15 9.18
C ILE A 154 5.94 0.26 8.95
N GLY A 155 6.72 -0.07 9.99
CA GLY A 155 8.18 0.04 10.01
C GLY A 155 8.67 1.37 10.57
N TYR A 156 9.68 1.31 11.44
CA TYR A 156 10.22 2.49 12.13
C TYR A 156 10.77 3.55 11.18
N LYS A 157 11.40 3.14 10.08
CA LYS A 157 11.93 4.05 9.06
C LYS A 157 10.81 4.90 8.43
N ASP A 158 9.70 4.28 8.05
CA ASP A 158 8.58 4.97 7.43
C ASP A 158 7.89 5.93 8.40
N LEU A 159 7.77 5.53 9.67
CA LEU A 159 7.25 6.40 10.73
C LEU A 159 8.17 7.60 10.99
N ALA A 160 9.49 7.38 11.04
CA ALA A 160 10.45 8.47 11.21
C ALA A 160 10.39 9.46 10.04
N THR A 161 10.30 8.97 8.80
CA THR A 161 10.11 9.83 7.61
C THR A 161 8.79 10.59 7.67
N LEU A 162 7.71 9.95 8.10
CA LEU A 162 6.41 10.60 8.27
C LEU A 162 6.45 11.73 9.31
N ILE A 163 7.04 11.46 10.47
CA ILE A 163 7.21 12.46 11.55
C ILE A 163 8.08 13.61 11.05
N ALA A 164 9.20 13.32 10.40
CA ALA A 164 10.08 14.36 9.85
C ALA A 164 9.36 15.24 8.81
N ALA A 165 8.60 14.64 7.89
CA ALA A 165 7.81 15.38 6.91
C ALA A 165 6.75 16.27 7.58
N PHE A 166 6.02 15.72 8.56
CA PHE A 166 5.01 16.47 9.31
C PHE A 166 5.61 17.62 10.12
N SER A 167 6.71 17.36 10.84
CA SER A 167 7.44 18.38 11.61
C SER A 167 8.02 19.47 10.71
N PHE A 168 8.52 19.11 9.51
CA PHE A 168 8.99 20.10 8.54
C PHE A 168 7.86 21.03 8.09
N VAL A 169 6.69 20.46 7.74
CA VAL A 169 5.51 21.26 7.36
C VAL A 169 5.11 22.18 8.51
N LEU A 170 4.90 21.65 9.71
CA LEU A 170 4.51 22.47 10.87
C LEU A 170 5.55 23.55 11.20
N GLY A 171 6.83 23.21 11.15
CA GLY A 171 7.93 24.15 11.39
C GLY A 171 7.97 25.27 10.36
N TRP A 172 7.76 24.94 9.08
CA TRP A 172 7.69 25.92 8.01
C TRP A 172 6.47 26.86 8.18
N PHE A 173 5.28 26.31 8.45
CA PHE A 173 4.08 27.09 8.73
C PHE A 173 4.27 28.02 9.95
N GLY A 174 4.83 27.49 11.03
CA GLY A 174 5.12 28.26 12.25
C GLY A 174 6.12 29.37 11.99
N ALA A 175 7.23 29.08 11.32
CA ALA A 175 8.28 30.07 11.03
C ALA A 175 7.76 31.26 10.22
N ILE A 176 6.92 31.03 9.21
CA ILE A 176 6.41 32.10 8.35
C ILE A 176 5.28 32.87 9.04
N THR A 177 4.31 32.14 9.62
CA THR A 177 3.12 32.76 10.22
C THR A 177 3.47 33.58 11.45
N LEU A 178 4.47 33.16 12.24
CA LEU A 178 4.90 33.89 13.44
C LEU A 178 5.83 35.06 13.13
N THR A 179 6.50 35.08 11.98
CA THR A 179 7.39 36.20 11.62
C THR A 179 6.65 37.29 10.88
N ASP A 180 6.02 36.96 9.75
CA ASP A 180 5.19 37.89 8.98
C ASP A 180 4.29 37.10 8.00
N PRO A 181 2.97 37.03 8.26
CA PRO A 181 2.03 36.34 7.40
C PRO A 181 2.00 36.84 5.95
N SER A 182 2.38 38.09 5.67
CA SER A 182 2.38 38.63 4.30
C SER A 182 3.40 37.93 3.39
N LYS A 183 4.43 37.31 3.97
CA LYS A 183 5.46 36.53 3.27
C LYS A 183 4.93 35.30 2.54
N TRP A 184 3.76 34.81 2.94
CA TRP A 184 3.02 33.78 2.20
C TRP A 184 2.74 34.17 0.75
N VAL A 185 2.49 35.46 0.53
CA VAL A 185 2.01 35.97 -0.76
C VAL A 185 3.07 36.79 -1.48
N TYR A 186 3.79 37.62 -0.73
CA TYR A 186 4.74 38.57 -1.30
C TYR A 186 6.21 38.23 -1.02
N GLY A 187 6.46 37.27 -0.12
CA GLY A 187 7.81 36.85 0.27
C GLY A 187 8.40 35.81 -0.68
N TRP A 188 9.71 35.58 -0.55
CA TRP A 188 10.41 34.52 -1.29
C TRP A 188 9.96 33.11 -0.86
N GLU A 189 9.41 33.02 0.34
CA GLU A 189 8.92 31.79 0.95
C GLU A 189 7.82 31.13 0.09
N ARG A 190 7.06 31.90 -0.70
CA ARG A 190 6.04 31.38 -1.61
C ARG A 190 6.58 30.35 -2.62
N PHE A 191 7.84 30.44 -3.00
CA PHE A 191 8.45 29.45 -3.92
C PHE A 191 8.67 28.08 -3.28
N SER A 192 8.63 27.98 -1.96
CA SER A 192 8.66 26.70 -1.25
C SER A 192 7.28 26.06 -1.03
N ILE A 193 6.19 26.76 -1.39
CA ILE A 193 4.80 26.25 -1.31
C ILE A 193 4.63 24.89 -2.02
N PRO A 194 5.14 24.66 -3.26
CA PRO A 194 4.96 23.37 -3.92
C PRO A 194 5.52 22.19 -3.11
N LEU A 195 6.69 22.38 -2.48
CA LEU A 195 7.32 21.36 -1.64
C LEU A 195 6.51 21.12 -0.37
N VAL A 196 6.08 22.18 0.32
CA VAL A 196 5.29 22.08 1.55
C VAL A 196 3.94 21.44 1.27
N LEU A 197 3.30 21.78 0.16
CA LEU A 197 2.06 21.17 -0.31
C LEU A 197 2.26 19.67 -0.57
N TYR A 198 3.32 19.31 -1.29
CA TYR A 198 3.69 17.90 -1.52
C TYR A 198 3.87 17.14 -0.21
N LEU A 199 4.67 17.66 0.74
CA LEU A 199 4.92 17.02 2.04
C LEU A 199 3.66 16.91 2.89
N SER A 200 2.77 17.90 2.81
CA SER A 200 1.47 17.89 3.50
C SER A 200 0.58 16.77 2.95
N LEU A 201 0.46 16.68 1.62
CA LEU A 201 -0.32 15.62 0.98
C LEU A 201 0.33 14.25 1.17
N TYR A 202 1.66 14.15 1.09
CA TYR A 202 2.42 12.93 1.40
C TYR A 202 2.06 12.41 2.79
N THR A 203 2.09 13.29 3.80
CA THR A 203 1.74 12.96 5.18
C THR A 203 0.29 12.50 5.28
N SER A 204 -0.64 13.22 4.65
CA SER A 204 -2.06 12.87 4.62
C SER A 204 -2.31 11.50 3.99
N MET A 205 -1.72 11.22 2.82
CA MET A 205 -1.85 9.94 2.11
C MET A 205 -1.28 8.76 2.92
N LYS A 206 -0.12 8.95 3.55
CA LYS A 206 0.48 7.96 4.46
C LYS A 206 -0.41 7.68 5.68
N LEU A 207 -0.94 8.72 6.33
CA LEU A 207 -1.84 8.57 7.47
C LEU A 207 -3.15 7.87 7.08
N GLN A 208 -3.76 8.24 5.95
CA GLN A 208 -4.94 7.55 5.44
C GLN A 208 -4.67 6.06 5.20
N ALA A 209 -3.54 5.71 4.56
CA ALA A 209 -3.13 4.33 4.36
C ALA A 209 -3.02 3.56 5.69
N ILE A 210 -2.37 4.15 6.69
CA ILE A 210 -2.23 3.55 8.04
C ILE A 210 -3.60 3.36 8.71
N MET A 211 -4.51 4.33 8.60
CA MET A 211 -5.85 4.24 9.18
C MET A 211 -6.74 3.20 8.48
N GLU A 212 -6.60 3.04 7.16
CA GLU A 212 -7.31 2.02 6.39
C GLU A 212 -6.78 0.62 6.66
N MET A 213 -5.47 0.50 6.88
CA MET A 213 -4.80 -0.75 7.19
C MET A 213 -4.65 -0.96 8.71
N ARG A 214 -5.66 -0.72 9.55
CA ARG A 214 -5.58 -1.09 10.98
C ARG A 214 -6.03 -2.53 11.20
N TYR A 215 -5.47 -3.21 12.21
CA TYR A 215 -5.93 -4.55 12.62
C TYR A 215 -7.42 -4.59 12.94
N SER A 216 -7.96 -3.58 13.62
CA SER A 216 -9.41 -3.53 13.93
C SER A 216 -10.32 -3.56 12.70
N LYS A 217 -9.86 -3.08 11.54
CA LYS A 217 -10.61 -3.23 10.28
C LYS A 217 -10.47 -4.65 9.72
N LEU A 218 -9.28 -5.23 9.79
CA LEU A 218 -9.05 -6.62 9.38
C LEU A 218 -9.88 -7.59 10.21
N ASP A 219 -9.85 -7.45 11.54
CA ASP A 219 -10.59 -8.32 12.47
C ASP A 219 -12.09 -8.30 12.15
N LYS A 220 -12.66 -7.11 11.85
CA LYS A 220 -14.06 -7.00 11.39
C LYS A 220 -14.32 -7.76 10.09
N VAL A 221 -13.39 -7.75 9.14
CA VAL A 221 -13.53 -8.52 7.89
C VAL A 221 -13.46 -10.01 8.18
N LEU A 222 -12.51 -10.45 9.01
CA LEU A 222 -12.35 -11.86 9.39
C LEU A 222 -13.58 -12.36 10.14
N THR A 223 -14.05 -11.64 11.16
CA THR A 223 -15.27 -11.97 11.91
C THR A 223 -16.51 -12.01 11.02
N LYS A 224 -16.64 -11.10 10.05
CA LYS A 224 -17.77 -11.12 9.11
C LYS A 224 -17.72 -12.37 8.21
N HIS A 225 -16.54 -12.81 7.82
CA HIS A 225 -16.37 -13.93 6.88
C HIS A 225 -16.43 -15.30 7.57
N PHE A 226 -15.78 -15.43 8.73
CA PHE A 226 -15.63 -16.71 9.44
C PHE A 226 -16.51 -16.83 10.70
N GLY A 227 -17.17 -15.76 11.13
CA GLY A 227 -17.94 -15.69 12.38
C GLY A 227 -17.11 -15.30 13.61
N GLU A 228 -15.78 -15.45 13.54
CA GLU A 228 -14.83 -15.12 14.60
C GLU A 228 -13.58 -14.42 14.05
N ALA A 229 -12.87 -13.69 14.91
CA ALA A 229 -11.68 -12.93 14.48
C ALA A 229 -10.48 -13.84 14.18
N GLU A 230 -10.33 -14.94 14.92
CA GLU A 230 -9.19 -15.86 14.82
C GLU A 230 -9.65 -17.31 14.73
N PRO A 231 -10.15 -17.76 13.56
CA PRO A 231 -10.54 -19.14 13.35
C PRO A 231 -9.35 -20.10 13.38
N HIS A 232 -9.56 -21.24 14.04
CA HIS A 232 -8.55 -22.28 14.24
C HIS A 232 -8.67 -23.37 13.17
N TYR A 233 -8.45 -23.01 11.90
CA TYR A 233 -8.48 -24.00 10.82
C TYR A 233 -7.14 -24.71 10.67
N ARG A 234 -7.16 -26.05 10.70
CA ARG A 234 -5.98 -26.88 10.51
C ARG A 234 -5.53 -26.87 9.05
N TRP A 235 -4.24 -27.12 8.82
CA TRP A 235 -3.70 -27.27 7.47
C TRP A 235 -4.42 -28.35 6.67
N ARG A 236 -4.77 -29.48 7.31
CA ARG A 236 -5.54 -30.60 6.73
C ARG A 236 -6.81 -30.17 6.01
N GLU A 237 -7.54 -29.22 6.58
CA GLU A 237 -8.83 -28.76 6.05
C GLU A 237 -8.71 -28.08 4.68
N PHE A 238 -7.51 -27.64 4.30
CA PHE A 238 -7.23 -26.98 3.02
C PHE A 238 -6.62 -27.92 1.98
N PHE A 239 -6.59 -29.23 2.24
CA PHE A 239 -6.10 -30.21 1.27
C PHE A 239 -7.10 -30.35 0.11
N PRO A 240 -6.65 -30.75 -1.10
CA PRO A 240 -7.50 -30.72 -2.29
C PRO A 240 -8.70 -31.69 -2.23
N ASP A 241 -8.69 -32.67 -1.32
CA ASP A 241 -9.80 -33.59 -1.04
C ASP A 241 -10.84 -33.01 -0.06
N GLN A 242 -10.56 -31.85 0.54
CA GLN A 242 -11.43 -31.22 1.53
C GLN A 242 -12.20 -30.05 0.91
N PRO A 243 -13.41 -29.74 1.44
CA PRO A 243 -14.25 -28.67 0.88
C PRO A 243 -13.55 -27.30 0.78
N LYS A 244 -12.70 -26.92 1.75
CA LYS A 244 -11.97 -25.64 1.68
C LYS A 244 -10.84 -25.67 0.66
N GLY A 245 -10.23 -26.83 0.41
CA GLY A 245 -9.24 -26.99 -0.66
C GLY A 245 -9.87 -26.89 -2.05
N GLU A 246 -11.05 -27.46 -2.24
CA GLU A 246 -11.82 -27.27 -3.48
C GLU A 246 -12.16 -25.80 -3.73
N ILE A 247 -12.63 -25.09 -2.69
CA ILE A 247 -12.92 -23.66 -2.76
C ILE A 247 -11.65 -22.86 -3.10
N LEU A 248 -10.51 -23.19 -2.49
CA LEU A 248 -9.22 -22.57 -2.79
C LEU A 248 -8.84 -22.77 -4.26
N LEU A 249 -9.00 -23.98 -4.81
CA LEU A 249 -8.71 -24.25 -6.22
C LEU A 249 -9.60 -23.44 -7.17
N LEU A 250 -10.89 -23.32 -6.85
CA LEU A 250 -11.82 -22.48 -7.62
C LEU A 250 -11.42 -21.00 -7.55
N ALA A 251 -11.10 -20.50 -6.36
CA ALA A 251 -10.65 -19.14 -6.15
C ALA A 251 -9.36 -18.84 -6.92
N TRP A 252 -8.38 -19.75 -6.87
CA TRP A 252 -7.13 -19.63 -7.61
C TRP A 252 -7.34 -19.60 -9.13
N ARG A 253 -8.19 -20.49 -9.68
CA ARG A 253 -8.53 -20.49 -11.11
C ARG A 253 -9.19 -19.19 -11.53
N ALA A 254 -10.17 -18.72 -10.75
CA ALA A 254 -10.88 -17.47 -11.01
C ALA A 254 -9.94 -16.25 -10.97
N GLU A 255 -8.97 -16.22 -10.05
CA GLU A 255 -7.95 -15.18 -9.99
C GLU A 255 -7.06 -15.19 -11.23
N CYS A 256 -6.55 -16.37 -11.60
CA CYS A 256 -5.68 -16.51 -12.76
C CYS A 256 -6.37 -16.08 -14.04
N GLU A 257 -7.62 -16.51 -14.23
CA GLU A 257 -8.44 -16.13 -15.37
C GLU A 257 -8.66 -14.61 -15.39
N LYS A 258 -9.12 -14.02 -14.28
CA LYS A 258 -9.36 -12.58 -14.18
C LYS A 258 -8.10 -11.76 -14.49
N ARG A 259 -6.95 -12.12 -13.91
CA ARG A 259 -5.69 -11.40 -14.13
C ARG A 259 -5.22 -11.55 -15.58
N GLN A 260 -5.39 -12.72 -16.20
CA GLN A 260 -5.10 -12.90 -17.62
C GLN A 260 -6.02 -12.04 -18.50
N ARG A 261 -7.32 -11.93 -18.20
CA ARG A 261 -8.23 -11.04 -18.93
C ARG A 261 -7.78 -9.59 -18.89
N TYR A 262 -7.37 -9.08 -17.71
CA TYR A 262 -6.82 -7.72 -17.60
C TYR A 262 -5.48 -7.55 -18.33
N THR A 263 -4.67 -8.61 -18.39
CA THR A 263 -3.43 -8.61 -19.18
C THR A 263 -3.76 -8.46 -20.65
N ASN A 264 -4.74 -9.21 -21.16
CA ASN A 264 -5.17 -9.12 -22.56
C ASN A 264 -5.74 -7.73 -22.87
N MET A 265 -6.53 -7.14 -21.97
CA MET A 265 -7.03 -5.75 -22.12
C MET A 265 -5.90 -4.73 -22.26
N LEU A 266 -4.84 -4.85 -21.46
CA LEU A 266 -3.67 -3.96 -21.54
C LEU A 266 -2.94 -4.05 -22.88
N HIS A 267 -2.89 -5.26 -23.48
CA HIS A 267 -2.24 -5.50 -24.77
C HIS A 267 -3.17 -5.25 -25.97
N GLY A 268 -4.39 -4.73 -25.76
CA GLY A 268 -5.37 -4.47 -26.82
C GLY A 268 -6.03 -5.74 -27.40
N GLY A 269 -5.91 -6.88 -26.72
CA GLY A 269 -6.52 -8.15 -27.11
C GLY A 269 -7.97 -8.31 -26.63
N HIS A 270 -8.65 -9.35 -27.10
CA HIS A 270 -9.98 -9.73 -26.63
C HIS A 270 -9.95 -10.29 -25.20
N MET A 271 -11.07 -10.20 -24.48
CA MET A 271 -11.22 -10.70 -23.11
C MET A 271 -11.18 -12.24 -22.99
N GLU A 272 -11.05 -12.97 -24.08
CA GLU A 272 -10.98 -14.44 -24.05
C GLU A 272 -9.61 -14.92 -23.57
N VAL A 273 -9.61 -15.92 -22.68
CA VAL A 273 -8.40 -16.52 -22.14
C VAL A 273 -8.09 -17.79 -22.93
N GLN A 274 -7.14 -17.70 -23.86
CA GLN A 274 -6.66 -18.85 -24.63
C GLN A 274 -5.45 -19.51 -23.96
N GLN A 275 -4.56 -18.70 -23.38
CA GLN A 275 -3.34 -19.15 -22.69
C GLN A 275 -3.04 -18.23 -21.50
N TYR A 276 -2.45 -18.81 -20.46
CA TYR A 276 -1.97 -18.08 -19.28
C TYR A 276 -0.52 -17.66 -19.50
N THR A 277 -0.30 -16.38 -19.77
CA THR A 277 1.03 -15.81 -20.11
C THR A 277 1.51 -14.78 -19.11
N ASN A 278 0.64 -14.30 -18.21
CA ASN A 278 1.03 -13.28 -17.24
C ASN A 278 2.05 -13.83 -16.19
N PRO A 279 3.22 -13.18 -16.02
CA PRO A 279 4.26 -13.65 -15.08
C PRO A 279 3.93 -13.43 -13.59
N ALA A 280 2.98 -12.58 -13.27
CA ALA A 280 2.47 -12.33 -11.92
C ALA A 280 1.34 -13.32 -11.51
N LEU A 281 1.03 -14.32 -12.33
CA LEU A 281 0.11 -15.39 -11.95
C LEU A 281 0.70 -16.23 -10.82
N ALA A 282 -0.17 -16.60 -9.87
CA ALA A 282 0.23 -17.48 -8.79
C ALA A 282 0.49 -18.90 -9.33
N PRO A 283 1.52 -19.61 -8.84
CA PRO A 283 1.72 -21.01 -9.20
C PRO A 283 0.55 -21.86 -8.73
N TYR A 284 0.47 -23.11 -9.21
CA TYR A 284 -0.51 -24.06 -8.69
C TYR A 284 -0.33 -24.21 -7.16
N PRO A 285 -1.42 -24.20 -6.35
CA PRO A 285 -1.29 -24.08 -4.90
C PRO A 285 -0.68 -25.29 -4.19
N TYR A 286 -0.77 -26.47 -4.78
CA TYR A 286 -0.27 -27.70 -4.17
C TYR A 286 1.09 -28.13 -4.77
N PRO A 287 2.04 -28.59 -3.94
CA PRO A 287 3.34 -29.09 -4.41
C PRO A 287 3.26 -30.28 -5.37
N SER A 288 2.29 -31.18 -5.14
CA SER A 288 2.07 -32.42 -5.91
C SER A 288 0.60 -32.57 -6.27
N GLN A 289 0.32 -33.34 -7.32
CA GLN A 289 -1.05 -33.75 -7.66
C GLN A 289 -1.55 -34.87 -6.75
N GLU A 290 -0.63 -35.73 -6.31
CA GLU A 290 -0.92 -36.80 -5.37
C GLU A 290 -0.85 -36.30 -3.94
N LEU A 291 -1.79 -36.80 -3.13
CA LEU A 291 -1.84 -36.59 -1.70
C LEU A 291 -0.71 -37.37 -1.00
N PRO A 292 0.02 -36.77 -0.06
CA PRO A 292 1.01 -37.49 0.75
C PRO A 292 0.43 -38.73 1.45
N HIS A 293 1.19 -39.83 1.46
CA HIS A 293 0.75 -41.11 2.05
C HIS A 293 0.40 -41.05 3.54
N TRP A 294 0.93 -40.09 4.29
CA TRP A 294 0.69 -39.92 5.73
C TRP A 294 -0.59 -39.15 6.07
N ILE A 295 -1.41 -38.77 5.08
CA ILE A 295 -2.62 -37.97 5.32
C ILE A 295 -3.61 -38.65 6.25
N ASP A 296 -3.82 -39.95 6.08
CA ASP A 296 -4.80 -40.69 6.86
C ASP A 296 -4.38 -40.81 8.33
N GLU A 297 -3.09 -40.67 8.61
CA GLU A 297 -2.51 -40.70 9.96
C GLU A 297 -2.50 -39.32 10.62
N LEU A 298 -2.66 -38.25 9.85
CA LEU A 298 -2.47 -36.87 10.33
C LEU A 298 -3.51 -36.45 11.37
N ASP A 299 -4.77 -36.85 11.19
CA ASP A 299 -5.83 -36.49 12.14
C ASP A 299 -5.64 -37.20 13.48
N ASN A 300 -5.20 -38.46 13.45
CA ASN A 300 -4.82 -39.22 14.66
C ASN A 300 -3.60 -38.60 15.33
N TYR A 301 -2.57 -38.22 14.55
CA TYR A 301 -1.41 -37.52 15.06
C TYR A 301 -1.77 -36.20 15.76
N TYR A 302 -2.69 -35.41 15.19
CA TYR A 302 -3.17 -34.18 15.83
C TYR A 302 -3.88 -34.46 17.15
N ALA A 303 -4.74 -35.48 17.20
CA ALA A 303 -5.44 -35.88 18.42
C ALA A 303 -4.46 -36.32 19.52
N ASP A 304 -3.57 -37.26 19.21
CA ASP A 304 -2.59 -37.80 20.16
C ASP A 304 -1.69 -36.69 20.74
N LYS A 305 -1.25 -35.76 19.89
CA LYS A 305 -0.38 -34.68 20.31
C LYS A 305 -1.08 -33.61 21.14
N MET A 306 -2.36 -33.33 20.84
CA MET A 306 -3.18 -32.46 21.69
C MET A 306 -3.38 -33.08 23.08
N ASP A 307 -3.62 -34.40 23.14
CA ASP A 307 -3.75 -35.14 24.40
C ASP A 307 -2.44 -35.15 25.20
N LEU A 308 -1.30 -35.33 24.53
CA LEU A 308 0.01 -35.24 25.17
C LEU A 308 0.28 -33.84 25.73
N MET A 309 -0.11 -32.78 25.02
CA MET A 309 0.04 -31.40 25.51
C MET A 309 -0.89 -31.12 26.70
N ALA A 310 -2.13 -31.60 26.66
CA ALA A 310 -3.08 -31.45 27.77
C ALA A 310 -2.66 -32.21 29.03
N ASN A 311 -2.04 -33.39 28.86
CA ASN A 311 -1.60 -34.24 29.97
C ASN A 311 -0.14 -33.99 30.41
N SER A 312 0.60 -33.15 29.68
CA SER A 312 1.93 -32.75 30.12
C SER A 312 1.81 -31.81 31.32
N GLU A 313 2.13 -32.31 32.51
CA GLU A 313 2.28 -31.47 33.71
C GLU A 313 3.14 -30.26 33.38
N PRO A 314 2.80 -29.06 33.88
CA PRO A 314 3.60 -27.87 33.64
C PRO A 314 5.00 -28.14 34.18
N LYS A 315 5.95 -28.43 33.29
CA LYS A 315 7.36 -28.39 33.62
C LYS A 315 7.64 -26.95 34.00
N THR A 316 7.56 -26.68 35.29
CA THR A 316 8.15 -25.52 35.93
C THR A 316 9.63 -25.60 35.62
N ILE A 317 10.03 -25.03 34.48
CA ILE A 317 11.42 -24.72 34.21
C ILE A 317 11.77 -23.76 35.34
N PRO A 318 12.65 -24.12 36.31
CA PRO A 318 13.07 -23.18 37.31
C PRO A 318 13.69 -22.01 36.53
N LEU A 319 13.09 -20.83 36.63
CA LEU A 319 13.67 -19.58 36.18
C LEU A 319 15.12 -19.60 36.68
N LYS A 320 16.07 -19.83 35.77
CA LYS A 320 17.50 -19.62 36.06
C LYS A 320 17.57 -18.19 36.58
N LYS A 321 17.75 -18.06 37.90
CA LYS A 321 18.07 -16.79 38.55
C LYS A 321 19.12 -16.13 37.67
N LYS A 322 18.80 -14.97 37.09
CA LYS A 322 19.78 -14.07 36.49
C LYS A 322 20.91 -13.96 37.51
N ASN A 323 22.07 -14.55 37.21
CA ASN A 323 23.29 -14.24 37.94
C ASN A 323 23.45 -12.72 37.82
N LYS A 324 23.27 -12.03 38.95
CA LYS A 324 23.80 -10.69 39.11
C LYS A 324 25.27 -10.78 38.73
N GLN A 325 25.64 -10.20 37.60
CA GLN A 325 27.03 -9.84 37.35
C GLN A 325 27.45 -8.98 38.55
N GLN A 326 28.24 -9.57 39.44
CA GLN A 326 29.03 -8.81 40.37
C GLN A 326 30.01 -8.01 39.50
N ASN A 327 29.74 -6.71 39.39
CA ASN A 327 30.72 -5.76 38.89
C ASN A 327 31.99 -5.93 39.74
N ASN A 328 33.04 -6.48 39.13
CA ASN A 328 34.39 -6.34 39.63
C ASN A 328 34.77 -4.86 39.53
N VAL A 329 34.43 -4.10 40.58
CA VAL A 329 34.98 -2.77 40.81
C VAL A 329 36.42 -2.97 41.26
N VAL A 330 37.36 -2.78 40.33
CA VAL A 330 38.78 -2.67 40.67
C VAL A 330 38.97 -1.34 41.42
N ASN A 331 39.20 -1.42 42.73
CA ASN A 331 39.55 -0.26 43.54
C ASN A 331 40.98 0.19 43.21
N PHE A 332 41.12 1.31 42.50
CA PHE A 332 42.40 2.00 42.39
C PHE A 332 42.72 2.71 43.71
N LYS A 333 43.74 2.23 44.42
CA LYS A 333 44.38 2.99 45.51
C LYS A 333 45.12 4.18 44.90
N ARG A 334 44.76 5.40 45.31
CA ARG A 334 45.59 6.60 45.09
C ARG A 334 46.94 6.42 45.79
N LYS A 335 48.03 6.67 45.08
CA LYS A 335 49.31 7.08 45.64
C LYS A 335 49.47 8.57 45.41
#